data_AF-A0A973WEW0-F1
#
_entry.id   AF-A0A973WEW0-F1
#
_cell.length_a   1.000
_cell.length_b   1.000
_cell.length_c   1.000
_cell.angle_alpha   90.00
_cell.angle_beta   90.00
_cell.angle_gamma   90.00
#
_symmetry.space_group_name_H-M   'P 1'
#
loop_
_entity.id
_entity.type
_entity.pdbx_description
1 polymer ?
#
loop_
_entity_poly.entity_id
_entity_poly.type
_entity_poly.pdbx_seq_one_letter_code
_entity_poly.pdbx_strand_id
1 'polypeptide(L)'
;VPEWYFLPFYAILRAVPDKLGGVLAMFGAIAILFVLPWLDTSRVRSGTYRPLFKQFFVIFALNAVALGYLGSLPAEGVYVILSRVCTVYYFAHFLVILPLLGFLEKPSPLPASISEAVLKGGAPTSAGAASAPDTK
;
A
#
# COMPACT_ATOMS: atom_id res chain seq x y z
N VAL A 1 20.56 18.27 0.61
CA VAL A 1 19.60 17.19 0.31
C VAL A 1 19.99 16.00 1.17
N PRO A 2 19.07 15.38 1.93
CA PRO A 2 19.36 14.20 2.75
C PRO A 2 19.78 12.99 1.91
N GLU A 3 20.23 11.93 2.55
CA GLU A 3 20.48 10.63 1.90
C GLU A 3 19.21 10.11 1.23
N TRP A 4 19.39 9.37 0.13
CA TRP A 4 18.31 9.01 -0.79
C TRP A 4 17.15 8.25 -0.12
N TYR A 5 17.44 7.44 0.90
CA TYR A 5 16.44 6.66 1.64
C TYR A 5 15.61 7.51 2.62
N PHE A 6 16.07 8.72 2.97
CA PHE A 6 15.29 9.68 3.76
C PHE A 6 14.45 10.64 2.91
N LEU A 7 14.66 10.66 1.58
CA LEU A 7 13.98 11.60 0.69
C LEU A 7 12.44 11.52 0.71
N PRO A 8 11.80 10.34 0.73
CA PRO A 8 10.34 10.28 0.74
C PRO A 8 9.74 10.95 1.99
N PHE A 9 10.35 10.75 3.15
CA PHE A 9 9.91 11.34 4.42
C PHE A 9 10.24 12.84 4.48
N TYR A 10 11.39 13.24 3.94
CA TYR A 10 11.77 14.64 3.81
C TYR A 10 10.81 15.41 2.87
N ALA A 11 10.35 14.76 1.79
CA ALA A 11 9.34 15.33 0.89
C ALA A 11 8.01 15.58 1.62
N ILE A 12 7.56 14.64 2.45
CA ILE A 12 6.37 14.77 3.29
C ILE A 12 6.51 15.93 4.30
N LEU A 13 7.66 16.00 4.99
CA LEU A 13 7.95 17.05 5.98
C LEU A 13 7.76 18.46 5.40
N ARG A 14 8.38 18.73 4.26
CA ARG A 14 8.37 20.07 3.63
C ARG A 14 7.14 20.33 2.76
N ALA A 15 6.30 19.33 2.50
CA ALA A 15 5.05 19.51 1.77
C ALA A 15 4.03 20.32 2.60
N VAL A 16 4.08 20.19 3.92
CA VAL A 16 3.17 20.87 4.86
C VAL A 16 3.71 22.27 5.17
N PRO A 17 2.94 23.35 4.93
CA PRO A 17 3.36 24.72 5.20
C PRO A 17 3.22 25.10 6.69
N ASP A 18 3.53 24.16 7.60
CA ASP A 18 3.55 24.38 9.05
C ASP A 18 4.68 23.55 9.68
N LYS A 19 5.39 24.14 10.65
CA LYS A 19 6.57 23.51 11.24
C LYS A 19 6.21 22.27 12.06
N LEU A 20 5.15 22.35 12.86
CA LEU A 20 4.72 21.23 13.70
C LEU A 20 4.02 20.16 12.86
N GLY A 21 3.12 20.58 11.97
CA GLY A 21 2.36 19.72 11.07
C GLY A 21 3.26 18.91 10.14
N GLY A 22 4.32 19.50 9.60
CA GLY A 22 5.31 18.76 8.80
C GLY A 22 6.02 17.68 9.61
N VAL A 23 6.44 17.98 10.84
CA VAL A 23 7.09 17.00 11.72
C VAL A 23 6.14 15.87 12.08
N LEU A 24 4.90 16.19 12.45
CA LEU A 24 3.86 15.20 12.72
C LEU A 24 3.55 14.33 11.51
N ALA A 25 3.49 14.90 10.30
CA ALA A 25 3.29 14.14 9.07
C ALA A 25 4.49 13.22 8.77
N MET A 26 5.71 13.69 8.96
CA MET A 26 6.91 12.88 8.73
C MET A 26 6.95 11.66 9.68
N PHE A 27 6.78 11.88 10.98
CA PHE A 27 6.73 10.78 11.95
C PHE A 27 5.48 9.92 11.77
N GLY A 28 4.34 10.53 11.44
CA GLY A 28 3.09 9.86 11.13
C GLY A 28 3.21 8.89 9.96
N ALA A 29 4.00 9.23 8.93
CA ALA A 29 4.25 8.36 7.79
C ALA A 29 5.00 7.07 8.18
N ILE A 30 5.79 7.10 9.24
CA ILE A 30 6.45 5.90 9.78
C ILE A 30 5.50 5.20 10.78
N ALA A 31 4.88 5.97 11.68
CA ALA A 31 3.96 5.47 12.70
C ALA A 31 2.79 4.67 12.11
N ILE A 32 2.28 5.09 10.94
CA ILE A 32 1.16 4.43 10.29
C ILE A 32 1.45 2.98 9.88
N LEU A 33 2.72 2.65 9.63
CA LEU A 33 3.13 1.29 9.28
C LEU A 33 2.98 0.33 10.46
N PHE A 34 3.08 0.82 11.70
CA PHE A 34 2.87 0.01 12.89
C PHE A 34 1.40 -0.31 13.12
N VAL A 35 0.49 0.57 12.73
CA VAL A 35 -0.97 0.33 12.84
C VAL A 35 -1.55 -0.37 11.61
N LEU A 36 -0.73 -0.68 10.61
CA LEU A 36 -1.14 -1.35 9.38
C LEU A 36 -1.95 -2.64 9.58
N PRO A 37 -1.61 -3.53 10.55
CA PRO A 37 -2.39 -4.75 10.79
C PRO A 37 -3.86 -4.52 11.17
N TRP A 38 -4.20 -3.32 11.66
CA TRP A 38 -5.57 -2.93 12.01
C TRP A 38 -6.28 -2.16 10.88
N LEU A 39 -5.52 -1.58 9.96
CA LEU A 39 -6.07 -0.83 8.82
C LEU A 39 -6.44 -1.74 7.64
N ASP A 40 -5.72 -2.84 7.42
CA ASP A 40 -6.10 -3.84 6.42
C ASP A 40 -7.17 -4.79 6.97
N THR A 41 -8.43 -4.52 6.63
CA THR A 41 -9.60 -5.27 7.12
C THR A 41 -9.88 -6.55 6.31
N SER A 42 -9.11 -6.82 5.25
CA SER A 42 -9.31 -7.99 4.38
C SER A 42 -8.96 -9.30 5.07
N ARG A 43 -9.81 -10.31 4.90
CA ARG A 43 -9.55 -11.69 5.36
C ARG A 43 -8.48 -12.41 4.53
N VAL A 44 -8.25 -11.96 3.29
CA VAL A 44 -7.26 -12.56 2.38
C VAL A 44 -5.90 -11.93 2.60
N ARG A 45 -4.94 -12.73 3.10
CA ARG A 45 -3.61 -12.29 3.49
C ARG A 45 -2.70 -11.93 2.32
N SER A 46 -2.79 -12.65 1.20
CA SER A 46 -1.91 -12.42 0.06
C SER A 46 -2.55 -11.44 -0.92
N GLY A 47 -1.83 -10.35 -1.21
CA GLY A 47 -2.22 -9.34 -2.21
C GLY A 47 -2.31 -9.89 -3.64
N THR A 48 -1.74 -11.06 -3.92
CA THR A 48 -1.82 -11.72 -5.24
C THR A 48 -3.26 -12.08 -5.61
N TYR A 49 -4.09 -12.43 -4.62
CA TYR A 49 -5.49 -12.83 -4.82
C TYR A 49 -6.46 -11.66 -4.62
N ARG A 50 -5.94 -10.44 -4.51
CA ARG A 50 -6.69 -9.20 -4.30
C ARG A 50 -6.43 -8.26 -5.50
N PRO A 51 -7.24 -8.34 -6.58
CA PRO A 51 -6.96 -7.66 -7.84
C PRO A 51 -6.96 -6.12 -7.71
N LEU A 52 -7.87 -5.55 -6.92
CA LEU A 52 -7.92 -4.11 -6.68
C LEU A 52 -6.79 -3.67 -5.77
N PHE A 53 -6.53 -4.42 -4.68
CA PHE A 53 -5.39 -4.15 -3.80
C PHE A 53 -4.08 -4.08 -4.59
N LYS A 54 -3.86 -5.03 -5.51
CA LYS A 54 -2.66 -5.05 -6.35
C LYS A 54 -2.49 -3.77 -7.16
N GLN A 55 -3.58 -3.23 -7.73
CA GLN A 55 -3.54 -1.96 -8.48
C GLN A 55 -3.18 -0.78 -7.56
N PHE A 56 -3.87 -0.64 -6.43
CA PHE A 56 -3.60 0.45 -5.48
C PHE A 56 -2.21 0.36 -4.85
N PHE A 57 -1.70 -0.85 -4.62
CA PHE A 57 -0.35 -1.08 -4.14
C PHE A 57 0.70 -0.66 -5.16
N VAL A 58 0.51 -0.96 -6.46
CA VAL A 58 1.41 -0.48 -7.51
C VAL A 58 1.40 1.05 -7.59
N ILE A 59 0.23 1.68 -7.51
CA ILE A 59 0.13 3.14 -7.47
C ILE A 59 0.84 3.70 -6.23
N PHE A 60 0.70 3.05 -5.07
CA PHE A 60 1.43 3.42 -3.84
C PHE A 60 2.94 3.30 -3.98
N ALA A 61 3.44 2.21 -4.58
CA ALA A 61 4.86 2.04 -4.83
C ALA A 61 5.41 3.15 -5.74
N LEU A 62 4.69 3.49 -6.81
CA LEU A 62 5.03 4.61 -7.69
C LEU A 62 4.99 5.95 -6.93
N ASN A 63 4.00 6.15 -6.05
CA ASN A 63 3.91 7.34 -5.21
C ASN A 63 5.09 7.47 -4.23
N ALA A 64 5.56 6.36 -3.64
CA ALA A 64 6.73 6.35 -2.76
C ALA A 64 8.01 6.75 -3.52
N VAL A 65 8.18 6.23 -4.75
CA VAL A 65 9.28 6.64 -5.64
C VAL A 65 9.15 8.11 -6.03
N ALA A 66 7.93 8.57 -6.35
CA ALA A 66 7.67 9.97 -6.69
C ALA A 66 7.99 10.92 -5.52
N LEU A 67 7.64 10.56 -4.28
CA LEU A 67 8.04 11.31 -3.08
C LEU A 67 9.56 11.36 -2.92
N GLY A 68 10.25 10.23 -3.13
CA GLY A 68 11.71 10.19 -3.11
C GLY A 68 12.34 11.12 -4.15
N TYR A 69 11.83 11.08 -5.39
CA TYR A 69 12.29 11.95 -6.47
C TYR A 69 12.03 13.42 -6.14
N LEU A 70 10.77 13.77 -5.81
CA LEU A 70 10.38 15.13 -5.46
C LEU A 70 11.22 15.66 -4.30
N GLY A 71 11.49 14.84 -3.28
CA GLY A 71 12.34 15.18 -2.13
C GLY A 71 13.75 15.64 -2.47
N SER A 72 14.29 15.26 -3.63
CA SER A 72 15.59 15.72 -4.13
C SER A 72 15.53 17.07 -4.87
N LEU A 73 14.34 17.50 -5.29
CA LEU A 73 14.11 18.74 -6.04
C LEU A 73 13.90 19.94 -5.10
N PRO A 74 14.13 21.18 -5.58
CA PRO A 74 13.85 22.41 -4.82
C PRO A 74 12.39 22.48 -4.34
N ALA A 75 12.16 23.04 -3.15
CA ALA A 75 10.84 23.15 -2.53
C ALA A 75 10.05 24.37 -3.08
N GLU A 76 9.96 24.49 -4.40
CA GLU A 76 9.43 25.68 -5.06
C GLU A 76 8.45 25.31 -6.18
N GLY A 77 7.51 26.23 -6.45
CA GLY A 77 6.55 26.12 -7.56
C GLY A 77 5.76 24.81 -7.58
N VAL A 78 5.79 24.13 -8.73
CA VAL A 78 4.99 22.93 -9.00
C VAL A 78 5.41 21.75 -8.12
N TYR A 79 6.68 21.65 -7.72
CA TYR A 79 7.17 20.52 -6.92
C TYR A 79 6.56 20.45 -5.52
N VAL A 80 6.21 21.61 -4.95
CA VAL A 80 5.50 21.66 -3.65
C VAL A 80 4.09 21.11 -3.79
N ILE A 81 3.37 21.50 -4.85
CA ILE A 81 2.01 21.03 -5.11
C ILE A 81 2.01 19.52 -5.35
N LEU A 82 2.94 19.01 -6.17
CA LEU A 82 3.09 17.58 -6.40
C LEU A 82 3.43 16.83 -5.10
N SER A 83 4.36 17.35 -4.30
CA SER A 83 4.71 16.73 -3.01
C SER A 83 3.53 16.68 -2.05
N ARG A 84 2.66 17.70 -2.04
CA ARG A 84 1.42 17.72 -1.26
C ARG A 84 0.43 16.65 -1.73
N VAL A 85 0.18 16.57 -3.04
CA VAL A 85 -0.72 15.55 -3.62
C VAL A 85 -0.20 14.15 -3.30
N CYS A 86 1.10 13.90 -3.48
CA CYS A 86 1.71 12.62 -3.15
C CYS A 86 1.66 12.29 -1.65
N THR A 87 1.82 13.30 -0.79
CA THR A 87 1.68 13.14 0.66
C THR A 87 0.25 12.78 1.05
N VAL A 88 -0.75 13.46 0.47
CA VAL A 88 -2.16 13.13 0.69
C VAL A 88 -2.46 11.71 0.23
N TYR A 89 -2.00 11.32 -0.96
CA TYR A 89 -2.18 9.96 -1.46
C TYR A 89 -1.51 8.92 -0.56
N TYR A 90 -0.30 9.20 -0.04
CA TYR A 90 0.42 8.31 0.87
C TYR A 90 -0.43 7.97 2.10
N PHE A 91 -0.98 8.98 2.78
CA PHE A 91 -1.84 8.76 3.95
C PHE A 91 -3.20 8.17 3.57
N ALA A 92 -3.81 8.63 2.47
CA ALA A 92 -5.08 8.10 1.99
C ALA A 92 -4.99 6.61 1.66
N HIS A 93 -3.85 6.14 1.12
CA HIS A 93 -3.62 4.72 0.88
C HIS A 93 -3.87 3.88 2.13
N PHE A 94 -3.24 4.25 3.23
CA PHE A 94 -3.34 3.50 4.48
C PHE A 94 -4.65 3.76 5.23
N LEU A 95 -5.07 5.01 5.39
CA LEU A 95 -6.20 5.38 6.25
C LEU A 95 -7.57 5.19 5.59
N VAL A 96 -7.63 5.20 4.27
CA VAL A 96 -8.90 5.19 3.52
C VAL A 96 -8.96 4.01 2.58
N ILE A 97 -7.99 3.87 1.68
CA ILE A 97 -8.02 2.87 0.60
C ILE A 97 -7.94 1.46 1.16
N LEU A 98 -7.03 1.17 2.10
CA LEU A 98 -6.91 -0.16 2.69
C LEU A 98 -8.17 -0.62 3.45
N PRO A 99 -8.74 0.18 4.39
CA PRO A 99 -9.99 -0.19 5.03
C PRO A 99 -11.14 -0.38 4.04
N LEU A 100 -11.26 0.51 3.04
CA LEU A 100 -12.32 0.46 2.04
C LEU A 100 -12.21 -0.77 1.14
N LEU A 101 -11.00 -1.14 0.71
CA LEU A 101 -10.74 -2.33 -0.11
C LEU A 101 -11.17 -3.60 0.62
N GLY A 102 -10.95 -3.71 1.93
CA GLY A 102 -11.39 -4.88 2.68
C GLY A 102 -12.91 -5.09 2.67
N PHE A 103 -13.71 -4.04 2.46
CA PHE A 103 -15.17 -4.14 2.33
C PHE A 103 -15.65 -4.29 0.88
N LEU A 104 -15.01 -3.63 -0.08
CA LEU A 104 -15.49 -3.56 -1.47
C LEU A 104 -14.92 -4.65 -2.38
N GLU A 105 -13.72 -5.17 -2.08
CA GLU A 105 -13.02 -6.07 -2.95
C GLU A 105 -13.59 -7.50 -2.89
N LYS A 106 -13.74 -8.13 -4.05
CA LYS A 106 -14.05 -9.56 -4.17
C LYS A 106 -12.76 -10.34 -4.46
N PRO A 107 -12.23 -11.12 -3.51
CA PRO A 107 -10.97 -11.82 -3.70
C PRO A 107 -11.10 -12.99 -4.69
N SER A 108 -10.01 -13.28 -5.39
CA SER A 108 -9.85 -14.47 -6.22
C SER A 108 -9.76 -15.73 -5.35
N PRO A 109 -10.12 -16.92 -5.89
CA PRO A 109 -10.02 -18.17 -5.15
C PRO A 109 -8.56 -18.46 -4.75
N LEU A 110 -8.40 -18.84 -3.48
CA LEU A 110 -7.13 -19.28 -2.94
C LEU A 110 -6.91 -20.76 -3.29
N PRO A 111 -5.67 -21.18 -3.59
CA PRO A 111 -5.36 -22.60 -3.73
C PRO A 111 -5.58 -23.30 -2.38
N ALA A 112 -6.02 -24.56 -2.41
CA ALA A 112 -6.31 -25.31 -1.18
C ALA A 112 -5.04 -25.63 -0.40
N SER A 113 -3.90 -25.71 -1.07
CA SER A 113 -2.59 -25.95 -0.46
C SER A 113 -1.46 -25.29 -1.25
N ILE A 114 -0.29 -25.17 -0.60
CA ILE A 114 0.93 -24.68 -1.25
C ILE A 114 1.34 -25.65 -2.37
N SER A 115 1.20 -26.96 -2.17
CA SER A 115 1.51 -27.98 -3.17
C SER A 115 0.69 -27.80 -4.44
N GLU A 116 -0.61 -27.53 -4.33
CA GLU A 116 -1.45 -27.21 -5.48
C GLU A 116 -0.94 -25.95 -6.19
N ALA A 117 -0.61 -24.89 -5.45
CA ALA A 117 -0.11 -23.64 -6.03
C ALA A 117 1.20 -23.82 -6.83
N VAL A 118 2.07 -24.73 -6.39
CA VAL A 118 3.37 -25.02 -7.04
C VAL A 118 3.20 -25.96 -8.24
N LEU A 119 2.39 -27.01 -8.11
CA LEU A 119 2.27 -28.07 -9.13
C LEU A 119 1.37 -27.70 -10.30
N LYS A 120 0.45 -26.74 -10.15
CA LYS A 120 -0.45 -26.29 -11.24
C LYS A 120 0.29 -25.68 -12.45
N GLY A 121 1.58 -25.39 -12.31
CA GLY A 121 2.48 -24.99 -13.41
C GLY A 121 3.06 -26.15 -14.24
N GLY A 122 2.81 -27.42 -13.86
CA GLY A 122 3.31 -28.59 -14.59
C GLY A 122 2.59 -29.88 -14.17
N ALA A 123 1.80 -30.43 -15.10
CA ALA A 123 1.05 -31.69 -15.05
C ALA A 123 -0.44 -31.60 -14.62
N PRO A 124 -1.35 -32.28 -15.36
CA PRO A 124 -2.77 -32.30 -15.05
C PRO A 124 -3.09 -33.50 -14.15
N THR A 125 -3.75 -33.30 -13.01
CA THR A 125 -4.68 -34.23 -12.33
C THR A 125 -4.96 -33.69 -10.92
N SER A 126 -6.07 -33.96 -10.25
CA SER A 126 -7.28 -34.75 -10.45
C SER A 126 -8.32 -34.16 -9.48
N ALA A 127 -9.61 -34.36 -9.75
CA ALA A 127 -10.68 -33.93 -8.86
C ALA A 127 -10.50 -34.53 -7.45
N GLY A 128 -10.38 -33.68 -6.43
CA GLY A 128 -10.24 -34.10 -5.05
C GLY A 128 -10.77 -33.06 -4.07
N ALA A 129 -12.02 -33.28 -3.65
CA ALA A 129 -12.73 -32.72 -2.49
C ALA A 129 -12.85 -31.19 -2.38
N ALA A 130 -14.00 -30.68 -2.82
CA ALA A 130 -14.53 -29.39 -2.39
C ALA A 130 -14.77 -29.42 -0.87
N SER A 131 -14.01 -28.62 -0.11
CA SER A 131 -14.42 -28.22 1.24
C SER A 131 -15.39 -27.03 1.11
N ALA A 132 -16.59 -27.21 1.65
CA ALA A 132 -17.63 -26.19 1.69
C ALA A 132 -17.19 -24.97 2.54
N PRO A 133 -17.69 -23.75 2.25
CA PRO A 133 -17.40 -22.60 3.08
C PRO A 133 -18.12 -22.71 4.43
N ASP A 134 -17.36 -22.75 5.53
CA ASP A 134 -17.90 -22.63 6.88
C ASP A 134 -18.60 -21.27 7.03
N THR A 135 -19.91 -21.32 7.23
CA THR A 135 -20.76 -20.19 7.59
C THR A 135 -21.06 -20.27 9.08
N LYS A 136 -20.48 -19.34 9.85
CA LYS A 136 -21.06 -18.77 11.07
C LYS A 136 -20.61 -17.32 11.22
#